data_AF-A0A5R9DVR2-F1
#
_entry.id   AF-A0A5R9DVR2-F1
#
_cell.length_a   1.000
_cell.length_b   1.000
_cell.length_c   1.000
_cell.angle_alpha   90.00
_cell.angle_beta   90.00
_cell.angle_gamma   90.00
#
_symmetry.space_group_name_H-M   'P 1'
#
loop_
_entity.id
_entity.type
_entity.pdbx_description
1 polymer ?
#
loop_
_entity_poly.entity_id
_entity_poly.type
_entity_poly.pdbx_seq_one_letter_code
_entity_poly.pdbx_strand_id
1 'polypeptide(L)'
;MSKTALASADPAEIAALRGVFADGYTADDINRVFGTIHEVYGRTIVCRWQLLDEGWYQGNSEFYHQDGATYFYDNGGVYDWLSGAPDAPAELGDPLRWRGSPVPNSDREGPQHALTDDGFHNCALVDMDA
;
A
#
# COMPACT_ATOMS: atom_id res chain seq x y z
N MET A 1 -18.22 24.82 -6.15
CA MET A 1 -17.68 23.52 -5.72
C MET A 1 -16.74 23.06 -6.80
N SER A 2 -15.43 23.26 -6.61
CA SER A 2 -14.42 22.92 -7.60
C SER A 2 -14.33 21.41 -7.74
N LYS A 3 -14.55 20.94 -8.96
CA LYS A 3 -14.26 19.58 -9.40
C LYS A 3 -12.74 19.46 -9.37
N THR A 4 -12.17 18.84 -8.34
CA THR A 4 -10.76 18.46 -8.30
C THR A 4 -10.48 17.71 -9.60
N ALA A 5 -9.55 18.22 -10.40
CA ALA A 5 -9.13 17.55 -11.61
C ALA A 5 -8.62 16.17 -11.17
N LEU A 6 -9.26 15.10 -11.66
CA LEU A 6 -8.72 13.75 -11.55
C LEU A 6 -7.30 13.81 -12.10
N ALA A 7 -6.32 13.44 -11.28
CA ALA A 7 -4.95 13.25 -11.71
C ALA A 7 -4.95 12.29 -12.91
N SER A 8 -4.02 12.53 -13.82
CA SER A 8 -3.91 11.86 -15.10
C SER A 8 -3.89 10.34 -14.92
N ALA A 9 -4.82 9.60 -15.54
CA ALA A 9 -4.81 8.15 -15.60
C ALA A 9 -3.75 7.65 -16.62
N ASP A 10 -2.50 8.13 -16.51
CA ASP A 10 -1.44 7.84 -17.48
C ASP A 10 -0.70 6.55 -17.11
N PRO A 11 -0.76 5.50 -17.96
CA PRO A 11 0.03 4.28 -17.76
C PRO A 11 1.55 4.53 -17.63
N ALA A 12 2.06 5.64 -18.17
CA ALA A 12 3.47 6.01 -18.03
C ALA A 12 3.84 6.38 -16.57
N GLU A 13 2.90 6.96 -15.81
CA GLU A 13 3.10 7.25 -14.39
C GLU A 13 3.25 5.95 -13.60
N ILE A 14 2.43 4.94 -13.91
CA ILE A 14 2.58 3.62 -13.29
C ILE A 14 3.94 3.03 -13.62
N ALA A 15 4.35 2.98 -14.89
CA ALA A 15 5.63 2.39 -15.26
C ALA A 15 6.84 3.04 -14.54
N ALA A 16 6.76 4.34 -14.25
CA ALA A 16 7.80 5.08 -13.51
C ALA A 16 7.90 4.70 -12.02
N LEU A 17 6.90 4.03 -11.45
CA LEU A 17 6.92 3.58 -10.05
C LEU A 17 7.77 2.32 -9.84
N ARG A 18 8.24 1.66 -10.91
CA ARG A 18 9.02 0.42 -10.80
C ARG A 18 10.31 0.67 -10.03
N GLY A 19 10.55 -0.09 -8.96
CA GLY A 19 11.78 0.06 -8.16
C GLY A 19 11.84 1.32 -7.29
N VAL A 20 10.76 2.09 -7.19
CA VAL A 20 10.73 3.34 -6.38
C VAL A 20 11.03 3.09 -4.90
N PHE A 21 10.85 1.86 -4.40
CA PHE A 21 11.12 1.43 -3.03
C PHE A 21 12.42 0.66 -2.87
N ALA A 22 13.29 0.62 -3.89
CA ALA A 22 14.55 -0.14 -3.84
C ALA A 22 15.48 0.29 -2.69
N ASP A 23 15.46 1.58 -2.33
CA ASP A 23 16.25 2.15 -1.25
C ASP A 23 15.45 2.33 0.06
N GLY A 24 14.28 1.69 0.16
CA GLY A 24 13.31 1.91 1.23
C GLY A 24 12.29 3.00 0.87
N TYR A 25 11.43 3.31 1.83
CA TYR A 25 10.31 4.24 1.67
C TYR A 25 9.85 4.81 3.00
N THR A 26 9.23 5.98 2.92
CA THR A 26 8.55 6.65 4.04
C THR A 26 7.04 6.49 3.93
N ALA A 27 6.29 6.84 4.98
CA ALA A 27 4.82 6.89 4.92
C ALA A 27 4.30 7.87 3.84
N ASP A 28 5.01 8.97 3.61
CA ASP A 28 4.68 9.92 2.55
C ASP A 28 4.90 9.31 1.16
N ASP A 29 5.97 8.53 0.98
CA ASP A 29 6.19 7.78 -0.26
C ASP A 29 5.08 6.77 -0.49
N ILE A 30 4.65 6.06 0.56
CA ILE A 30 3.51 5.13 0.49
C ILE A 30 2.24 5.85 0.04
N ASN A 31 1.87 6.95 0.70
CA ASN A 31 0.66 7.70 0.37
C ASN A 31 0.67 8.19 -1.07
N ARG A 32 1.82 8.70 -1.54
CA ARG A 32 1.98 9.15 -2.92
C ARG A 32 1.85 7.98 -3.91
N VAL A 33 2.63 6.92 -3.72
CA VAL A 33 2.71 5.80 -4.67
C VAL A 33 1.40 5.01 -4.71
N PHE A 34 0.83 4.69 -3.55
CA PHE A 34 -0.45 3.96 -3.49
C PHE A 34 -1.62 4.82 -3.92
N GLY A 35 -1.55 6.14 -3.69
CA GLY A 35 -2.50 7.11 -4.24
C GLY A 35 -2.52 7.07 -5.77
N THR A 36 -1.34 7.10 -6.42
CA THR A 36 -1.26 6.98 -7.89
C THR A 36 -1.82 5.64 -8.38
N ILE A 37 -1.52 4.53 -7.72
CA ILE A 37 -2.08 3.21 -8.07
C ILE A 37 -3.61 3.21 -7.91
N HIS A 38 -4.14 3.80 -6.85
CA HIS A 38 -5.57 3.95 -6.63
C HIS A 38 -6.21 4.75 -7.76
N GLU A 39 -5.65 5.90 -8.11
CA GLU A 39 -6.19 6.79 -9.14
C GLU A 39 -6.27 6.09 -10.52
N VAL A 40 -5.25 5.28 -10.86
CA VAL A 40 -5.19 4.59 -12.16
C VAL A 40 -6.05 3.33 -12.20
N TYR A 41 -6.03 2.51 -11.14
CA TYR A 41 -6.64 1.17 -11.15
C TYR A 41 -7.91 1.04 -10.29
N GLY A 42 -8.26 2.06 -9.51
CA GLY A 42 -9.35 2.01 -8.53
C GLY A 42 -9.12 0.98 -7.43
N ARG A 43 -7.85 0.66 -7.11
CA ARG A 43 -7.48 -0.33 -6.10
C ARG A 43 -6.78 0.34 -4.93
N THR A 44 -7.32 0.12 -3.73
CA THR A 44 -6.68 0.56 -2.49
C THR A 44 -5.70 -0.50 -2.02
N ILE A 45 -4.45 -0.07 -1.84
CA ILE A 45 -3.41 -0.82 -1.15
C ILE A 45 -3.12 -0.09 0.16
N VAL A 46 -2.86 -0.81 1.24
CA VAL A 46 -2.53 -0.26 2.55
C VAL A 46 -1.19 -0.84 2.99
N CYS A 47 -0.33 0.04 3.50
CA CYS A 47 0.88 -0.33 4.20
C CYS A 47 0.57 -0.40 5.69
N ARG A 48 0.68 -1.60 6.25
CA ARG A 48 0.64 -1.83 7.69
C ARG A 48 2.06 -1.70 8.22
N TRP A 49 2.26 -0.78 9.15
CA TRP A 49 3.50 -0.60 9.89
C TRP A 49 3.42 -1.29 11.25
N GLN A 50 4.59 -1.60 11.81
CA GLN A 50 4.68 -2.17 13.15
C GLN A 50 4.22 -1.17 14.21
N LEU A 51 4.67 0.09 14.13
CA LEU A 51 4.35 1.12 15.12
C LEU A 51 4.33 2.53 14.53
N LEU A 52 3.53 3.40 15.16
CA LEU A 52 3.59 4.85 15.06
C LEU A 52 4.27 5.38 16.33
N ASP A 53 5.30 6.20 16.17
CA ASP A 53 6.05 6.78 17.28
C ASP A 53 6.49 8.21 16.93
N GLU A 54 6.20 9.15 17.82
CA GLU A 54 6.37 10.59 17.64
C GLU A 54 5.71 11.13 16.35
N GLY A 55 4.59 10.53 15.94
CA GLY A 55 3.89 10.84 14.69
C GLY A 55 4.54 10.29 13.41
N TRP A 56 5.54 9.41 13.52
CA TRP A 56 6.19 8.76 12.38
C TRP A 56 5.87 7.26 12.35
N TYR A 57 5.54 6.75 11.16
CA TYR A 57 5.38 5.31 10.94
C TYR A 57 6.76 4.63 10.82
N GLN A 58 6.98 3.56 11.57
CA GLN A 58 8.30 2.94 11.70
C GLN A 58 8.22 1.41 11.86
N GLY A 59 9.40 0.79 11.79
CA GLY A 59 9.59 -0.65 11.98
C GLY A 59 9.27 -1.46 10.73
N ASN A 60 8.95 -2.74 10.92
CA ASN A 60 8.60 -3.62 9.80
C ASN A 60 7.27 -3.19 9.18
N SER A 61 7.17 -3.31 7.87
CA SER A 61 5.98 -2.97 7.09
C SER A 61 5.57 -4.09 6.15
N GLU A 62 4.27 -4.20 5.90
CA GLU A 62 3.69 -5.17 4.99
C GLU A 62 2.54 -4.55 4.19
N PHE A 63 2.34 -5.03 2.96
CA PHE A 63 1.36 -4.48 2.04
C PHE A 63 0.12 -5.37 1.93
N TYR A 64 -1.04 -4.74 1.94
CA TYR A 64 -2.34 -5.38 1.92
C TYR A 64 -3.25 -4.71 0.90
N HIS A 65 -4.11 -5.49 0.26
CA HIS A 65 -5.15 -4.94 -0.63
C HIS A 65 -6.45 -4.80 0.15
N GLN A 66 -7.11 -3.65 0.01
CA GLN A 66 -8.40 -3.40 0.64
C GLN A 66 -9.52 -3.46 -0.40
N ASP A 67 -10.61 -4.14 -0.05
CA ASP A 67 -11.88 -4.13 -0.78
C ASP A 67 -13.04 -4.03 0.20
N GLY A 68 -13.65 -2.84 0.26
CA GLY A 68 -14.60 -2.51 1.32
C GLY A 68 -13.97 -2.68 2.70
N ALA A 69 -14.56 -3.54 3.52
CA ALA A 69 -14.10 -3.83 4.88
C ALA A 69 -13.15 -5.03 4.97
N THR A 70 -12.81 -5.67 3.85
CA THR A 70 -11.97 -6.88 3.82
C THR A 70 -10.58 -6.57 3.29
N TYR A 71 -9.57 -7.10 3.98
CA TYR A 71 -8.18 -7.04 3.55
C TYR A 71 -7.74 -8.37 2.95
N PHE A 72 -6.81 -8.31 2.00
CA PHE A 72 -6.23 -9.45 1.31
C PHE A 72 -4.71 -9.31 1.33
N TYR A 73 -4.00 -10.42 1.48
CA TYR A 73 -2.53 -10.42 1.37
C TYR A 73 -2.10 -10.00 -0.04
N ASP A 74 -0.95 -9.33 -0.16
CA ASP A 74 -0.31 -9.13 -1.46
C ASP A 74 0.23 -10.48 -1.98
N ASN A 75 -0.24 -10.89 -3.15
CA ASN A 75 0.13 -12.16 -3.78
C ASN A 75 0.63 -11.95 -5.22
N GLY A 76 0.49 -10.73 -5.74
CA GLY A 76 0.89 -10.39 -7.12
C GLY A 76 2.24 -9.71 -7.24
N GLY A 77 3.01 -9.62 -6.16
CA GLY A 77 4.34 -9.01 -6.19
C GLY A 77 4.28 -7.51 -6.45
N VAL A 78 3.24 -6.80 -5.95
CA VAL A 78 3.24 -5.33 -6.00
C VAL A 78 4.42 -4.81 -5.18
N TYR A 79 4.65 -5.38 -3.99
CA TYR A 79 5.84 -5.08 -3.20
C TYR A 79 7.14 -5.37 -3.98
N ASP A 80 7.27 -6.57 -4.55
CA ASP A 80 8.48 -6.98 -5.28
C ASP A 80 8.75 -6.06 -6.48
N TRP A 81 7.70 -5.67 -7.21
CA TRP A 81 7.79 -4.78 -8.35
C TRP A 81 8.17 -3.35 -7.96
N LEU A 82 7.56 -2.82 -6.89
CA LEU A 82 7.90 -1.51 -6.34
C LEU A 82 9.30 -1.48 -5.74
N SER A 83 9.77 -2.60 -5.20
CA SER A 83 11.15 -2.76 -4.69
C SER A 83 12.16 -3.01 -5.80
N GLY A 84 11.71 -3.29 -7.03
CA GLY A 84 12.59 -3.57 -8.16
C GLY A 84 13.32 -4.91 -8.04
N ALA A 85 12.70 -5.88 -7.35
CA ALA A 85 13.29 -7.20 -7.15
C ALA A 85 13.71 -7.83 -8.49
N PRO A 86 14.85 -8.55 -8.57
CA PRO A 86 15.38 -9.09 -9.83
C PRO A 86 14.39 -9.98 -10.59
N ASP A 87 13.58 -10.74 -9.84
CA ASP A 87 12.59 -11.68 -10.38
C ASP A 87 11.18 -11.07 -10.50
N ALA A 88 11.02 -9.79 -10.17
CA ALA A 88 9.75 -9.09 -10.33
C ALA A 88 9.38 -8.98 -11.82
N PRO A 89 8.08 -9.06 -12.17
CA PRO A 89 7.64 -8.92 -13.55
C PRO A 89 8.06 -7.56 -14.15
N ALA A 90 8.12 -7.46 -15.47
CA ALA A 90 8.47 -6.22 -16.15
C ALA A 90 7.40 -5.13 -15.92
N GLU A 91 6.13 -5.54 -15.90
CA GLU A 91 4.97 -4.69 -15.66
C GLU A 91 4.29 -5.11 -14.36
N LEU A 92 3.57 -4.18 -13.72
CA LEU A 92 2.82 -4.44 -12.49
C LEU A 92 1.71 -5.50 -12.71
N GLY A 93 1.27 -5.70 -13.96
CA GLY A 93 0.33 -6.75 -14.35
C GLY A 93 -1.14 -6.39 -14.11
N ASP A 94 -2.00 -7.41 -14.12
CA ASP A 94 -3.45 -7.26 -13.97
C ASP A 94 -3.85 -7.04 -12.49
N PRO A 95 -4.50 -5.91 -12.14
CA PRO A 95 -4.95 -5.63 -10.77
C PRO A 95 -5.88 -6.68 -10.15
N LEU A 96 -6.59 -7.45 -10.98
CA LEU A 96 -7.45 -8.54 -10.48
C LEU A 96 -6.65 -9.72 -9.91
N ARG A 97 -5.35 -9.78 -10.20
CA ARG A 97 -4.46 -10.87 -9.77
C ARG A 97 -3.52 -10.48 -8.63
N TRP A 98 -3.52 -9.22 -8.20
CA TRP A 98 -2.63 -8.78 -7.13
C TRP A 98 -3.00 -9.34 -5.76
N ARG A 99 -4.29 -9.57 -5.55
CA ARG A 99 -4.82 -10.01 -4.25
C ARG A 99 -4.66 -11.51 -4.07
N GLY A 100 -4.17 -11.89 -2.90
CA GLY A 100 -4.14 -13.26 -2.43
C GLY A 100 -5.42 -13.65 -1.68
N SER A 101 -5.24 -14.54 -0.71
CA SER A 101 -6.31 -14.93 0.21
C SER A 101 -6.75 -13.76 1.09
N PRO A 102 -8.02 -13.73 1.53
CA PRO A 102 -8.47 -12.79 2.55
C PRO A 102 -7.67 -12.95 3.84
N VAL A 103 -7.35 -11.84 4.49
CA VAL A 103 -6.74 -11.84 5.82
C VAL A 103 -7.80 -12.27 6.83
N PRO A 104 -7.60 -13.36 7.58
CA PRO A 104 -8.58 -13.82 8.54
C PRO A 104 -8.60 -12.89 9.76
N ASN A 105 -9.77 -12.69 10.36
CA ASN A 105 -9.90 -11.89 11.59
C ASN A 105 -9.04 -12.40 12.76
N SER A 106 -8.65 -13.68 12.75
CA SER A 106 -7.77 -14.28 13.75
C SER A 106 -6.30 -13.86 13.60
N ASP A 107 -5.89 -13.36 12.44
CA ASP A 107 -4.57 -12.77 12.25
C ASP A 107 -4.53 -11.44 13.00
N ARG A 108 -3.81 -11.43 14.12
CA ARG A 108 -3.70 -10.27 15.02
C ARG A 108 -2.77 -9.19 14.49
N GLU A 109 -1.99 -9.51 13.46
CA GLU A 109 -1.08 -8.56 12.82
C GLU A 109 -1.64 -7.99 11.52
N GLY A 110 -2.84 -8.43 11.12
CA GLY A 110 -3.54 -7.88 9.98
C GLY A 110 -3.96 -6.42 10.18
N PRO A 111 -4.06 -5.64 9.09
CA PRO A 111 -4.39 -4.21 9.13
C PRO A 111 -5.78 -3.92 9.74
N GLN A 112 -6.70 -4.89 9.77
CA GLN A 112 -7.99 -4.75 10.46
C GLN A 112 -7.88 -4.54 11.98
N HIS A 113 -6.71 -4.78 12.58
CA HIS A 113 -6.45 -4.57 14.00
C HIS A 113 -5.49 -3.40 14.27
N ALA A 114 -5.19 -2.58 13.26
CA ALA A 114 -4.38 -1.39 13.44
C ALA A 114 -5.02 -0.44 14.46
N LEU A 115 -4.18 0.12 15.33
CA LEU A 115 -4.59 1.12 16.31
C LEU A 115 -4.62 2.53 15.72
N THR A 116 -3.85 2.75 14.66
CA THR A 116 -3.80 4.02 13.93
C THR A 116 -4.10 3.82 12.45
N ASP A 117 -4.63 4.86 11.83
CA ASP A 117 -4.94 4.94 10.40
C ASP A 117 -4.79 6.42 10.01
N ASP A 118 -4.01 6.72 8.97
CA ASP A 118 -3.83 8.09 8.48
C ASP A 118 -4.98 8.60 7.61
N GLY A 119 -5.99 7.75 7.36
CA GLY A 119 -7.12 8.01 6.49
C GLY A 119 -6.81 7.80 5.01
N PHE A 120 -5.61 7.33 4.67
CA PHE A 120 -5.15 7.11 3.31
C PHE A 120 -4.66 5.67 3.14
N HIS A 121 -3.33 5.47 3.19
CA HIS A 121 -2.68 4.23 2.81
C HIS A 121 -1.73 3.70 3.89
N ASN A 122 -1.65 4.34 5.07
CA ASN A 122 -0.83 3.86 6.18
C ASN A 122 -1.66 3.58 7.43
N CYS A 123 -1.36 2.47 8.09
CA CYS A 123 -1.89 2.13 9.40
C CYS A 123 -0.79 1.50 10.27
N ALA A 124 -0.90 1.56 11.60
CA ALA A 124 0.07 0.90 12.49
C ALA A 124 -0.61 0.03 13.56
N LEU A 125 0.04 -1.07 13.91
CA LEU A 125 -0.46 -1.98 14.96
C LEU A 125 -0.30 -1.42 16.38
N VAL A 126 0.68 -0.55 16.57
CA VAL A 126 0.99 0.05 17.87
C VAL A 126 1.06 1.56 17.70
N ASP A 127 0.47 2.27 18.64
CA ASP A 127 0.68 3.70 18.83
C ASP A 127 1.49 3.88 20.12
N MET A 128 2.72 4.39 20.00
CA MET A 128 3.60 4.61 21.15
C MET A 128 3.23 5.88 21.93
N ASP A 129 2.40 6.74 21.35
CA ASP A 129 1.95 8.01 21.93
C ASP A 129 0.56 7.90 22.60
N ALA A 130 -0.10 6.74 22.52
CA ALA A 130 -1.48 6.50 23.00
C ALA A 130 -1.63 6.12 24.48
#